data_AF-A0A3D1KIX8-F1
#
_entry.id   AF-A0A3D1KIX8-F1
#
_cell.length_a   1.000
_cell.length_b   1.000
_cell.length_c   1.000
_cell.angle_alpha   90.00
_cell.angle_beta   90.00
_cell.angle_gamma   90.00
#
_symmetry.space_group_name_H-M   'P 1'
#
loop_
_entity.id
_entity.type
_entity.pdbx_description
1 polymer ?
#
loop_
_entity_poly.entity_id
_entity_poly.type
_entity_poly.pdbx_seq_one_letter_code
_entity_poly.pdbx_strand_id
1 'polypeptide(L)'
;MSTQPKKRNFKRDLRLTVFIAMAVFVFGGGVLYLRAVSNRGSEPYIQIKMDEGYGAKAYDSMGANDATVTNALWKSEDECKTGKCLYLDGTGDYASIPDFALD
;
A
#
# COMPACT_ATOMS: atom_id res chain seq x y z
N MET A 1 -64.85 -8.34 -9.27
CA MET A 1 -64.05 -7.23 -8.73
C MET A 1 -62.77 -7.14 -9.57
N SER A 2 -62.79 -6.34 -10.64
CA SER A 2 -61.70 -6.29 -11.64
C SER A 2 -60.69 -5.21 -11.26
N THR A 3 -59.51 -5.61 -10.81
CA THR A 3 -58.37 -4.72 -10.56
C THR A 3 -57.80 -4.19 -11.87
N GLN A 4 -57.86 -2.88 -12.08
CA GLN A 4 -57.31 -2.21 -13.26
C GLN A 4 -55.77 -2.21 -13.21
N PRO A 5 -55.07 -2.49 -14.32
CA PRO A 5 -53.61 -2.49 -14.34
C PRO A 5 -53.07 -1.06 -14.18
N LYS A 6 -52.29 -0.84 -13.12
CA LYS A 6 -51.65 0.44 -12.81
C LYS A 6 -50.71 0.84 -13.95
N LYS A 7 -51.06 1.90 -14.69
CA LYS A 7 -50.28 2.44 -15.82
C LYS A 7 -48.90 2.91 -15.34
N ARG A 8 -47.85 2.10 -15.54
CA ARG A 8 -46.46 2.46 -15.17
C ARG A 8 -45.99 3.63 -16.01
N ASN A 9 -45.47 4.67 -15.35
CA ASN A 9 -44.96 5.85 -16.01
C ASN A 9 -43.45 5.67 -16.23
N PHE A 10 -43.08 5.15 -17.41
CA PHE A 10 -41.72 4.75 -17.77
C PHE A 10 -40.66 5.83 -17.49
N LYS A 11 -40.98 7.11 -17.66
CA LYS A 11 -40.06 8.23 -17.35
C LYS A 11 -39.81 8.40 -15.85
N ARG A 12 -40.81 8.16 -14.98
CA ARG A 12 -40.62 8.17 -13.52
C ARG A 12 -39.88 6.93 -13.05
N ASP A 13 -40.20 5.77 -13.63
CA ASP A 13 -39.54 4.50 -13.29
C ASP A 13 -38.06 4.53 -13.68
N LEU A 14 -37.72 4.99 -14.90
CA LEU A 14 -36.34 5.10 -15.36
C LEU A 14 -35.52 6.09 -14.52
N ARG A 15 -36.10 7.25 -14.17
CA ARG A 15 -35.45 8.23 -13.28
C ARG A 15 -35.17 7.62 -11.91
N LEU A 16 -36.15 6.93 -11.32
CA LEU A 16 -36.02 6.30 -10.02
C LEU A 16 -34.94 5.21 -10.03
N THR A 17 -34.89 4.38 -11.08
CA THR A 17 -33.84 3.35 -11.22
C THR A 17 -32.45 3.94 -11.36
N VAL A 18 -32.28 5.03 -12.13
CA VAL A 18 -30.99 5.72 -12.26
C VAL A 18 -30.53 6.31 -10.92
N PHE A 19 -31.43 6.94 -10.17
CA PHE A 19 -31.09 7.48 -8.84
C PHE A 19 -30.67 6.39 -7.86
N ILE A 20 -31.37 5.25 -7.85
CA ILE A 20 -31.00 4.11 -6.99
C ILE A 20 -29.66 3.51 -7.41
N ALA A 21 -29.42 3.33 -8.72
CA ALA A 21 -28.15 2.81 -9.22
C ALA A 21 -26.96 3.73 -8.85
N MET A 22 -27.13 5.05 -8.99
CA MET A 22 -26.11 6.03 -8.58
C MET A 22 -25.87 6.00 -7.07
N ALA A 23 -26.93 5.90 -6.26
CA ALA A 23 -26.80 5.77 -4.82
C ALA A 23 -26.03 4.49 -4.45
N VAL A 24 -26.37 3.33 -5.04
CA VAL A 24 -25.64 2.08 -4.81
C VAL A 24 -24.18 2.19 -5.21
N PHE A 25 -23.86 2.89 -6.30
CA PHE A 25 -22.49 3.07 -6.74
C PHE A 25 -21.69 4.00 -5.81
N VAL A 26 -22.29 5.10 -5.35
CA VAL A 26 -21.65 6.05 -4.43
C VAL A 26 -21.50 5.46 -3.04
N PHE A 27 -22.55 4.81 -2.50
CA PHE A 27 -22.50 4.21 -1.16
C PHE A 27 -21.73 2.88 -1.14
N GLY A 28 -21.97 1.99 -2.10
CA GLY A 28 -21.23 0.72 -2.21
C GLY A 28 -19.77 0.94 -2.58
N GLY A 29 -19.50 1.77 -3.60
CA GLY A 29 -18.14 2.15 -3.97
C GLY A 29 -17.45 2.95 -2.88
N GLY A 30 -18.14 3.88 -2.22
CA GLY A 30 -17.60 4.66 -1.10
C GLY A 30 -17.25 3.82 0.12
N VAL A 31 -18.10 2.86 0.50
CA VAL A 31 -17.80 1.94 1.61
C VAL A 31 -16.61 1.03 1.28
N LEU A 32 -16.53 0.51 0.06
CA LEU A 32 -15.38 -0.29 -0.38
C LEU A 32 -14.10 0.54 -0.43
N TYR A 33 -14.19 1.78 -0.92
CA TYR A 33 -13.07 2.72 -0.96
C TYR A 33 -12.55 3.05 0.44
N LEU A 34 -13.45 3.36 1.39
CA LEU A 34 -13.06 3.63 2.78
C LEU A 34 -12.41 2.42 3.43
N ARG A 35 -12.92 1.20 3.18
CA ARG A 35 -12.28 -0.04 3.66
C ARG A 35 -10.89 -0.25 3.04
N ALA A 36 -10.72 0.06 1.76
CA ALA A 36 -9.42 -0.05 1.09
C ALA A 36 -8.39 0.96 1.63
N VAL A 37 -8.82 2.18 1.97
CA VAL A 37 -7.93 3.21 2.54
C VAL A 37 -7.62 2.95 4.02
N SER A 38 -8.57 2.42 4.78
CA SER A 38 -8.41 2.17 6.22
C SER A 38 -7.36 1.09 6.54
N ASN A 39 -7.08 0.19 5.59
CA ASN A 39 -6.19 -0.95 5.83
C ASN A 39 -4.69 -0.64 5.63
N ARG A 40 -4.29 0.64 5.61
CA ARG A 40 -2.90 1.06 5.33
C ARG A 40 -1.93 0.88 6.50
N GLY A 41 -2.44 0.49 7.68
CA GLY A 41 -1.64 0.37 8.89
C GLY A 41 -1.12 1.74 9.37
N SER A 42 -0.34 1.71 10.46
CA SER A 42 0.42 2.89 10.90
C SER A 42 1.61 3.13 9.98
N GLU A 43 2.08 4.37 9.90
CA GLU A 43 3.34 4.69 9.23
C GLU A 43 4.49 3.91 9.89
N PRO A 44 5.46 3.39 9.10
CA PRO A 44 6.61 2.69 9.66
C PRO A 44 7.51 3.66 10.43
N TYR A 45 8.09 3.20 11.53
CA TYR A 45 9.07 3.99 12.30
C TYR A 45 10.43 4.08 11.58
N ILE A 46 10.82 3.04 10.85
CA ILE A 46 12.05 2.99 10.04
C ILE A 46 11.72 2.48 8.64
N GLN A 47 12.36 3.09 7.63
CA GLN A 47 12.28 2.64 6.25
C GLN A 47 13.67 2.55 5.62
N ILE A 48 14.25 1.34 5.61
CA ILE A 48 15.51 1.06 4.89
C ILE A 48 15.18 0.51 3.51
N LYS A 49 15.48 1.29 2.46
CA LYS A 49 15.18 0.92 1.06
C LYS A 49 16.21 -0.04 0.47
N MET A 50 17.45 0.02 0.95
CA MET A 50 18.58 -0.79 0.46
C MET A 50 18.82 -0.62 -1.05
N ASP A 51 18.73 0.60 -1.57
CA ASP A 51 18.91 0.90 -3.00
C ASP A 51 20.17 1.72 -3.32
N GLU A 52 21.03 1.96 -2.34
CA GLU A 52 22.26 2.75 -2.48
C GLU A 52 23.21 2.12 -3.50
N GLY A 53 23.46 0.82 -3.36
CA GLY A 53 24.30 0.05 -4.28
C GLY A 53 25.79 0.19 -4.07
N TYR A 54 26.22 0.83 -2.98
CA TYR A 54 27.61 0.98 -2.60
C TYR A 54 27.76 1.32 -1.12
N GLY A 55 28.98 1.18 -0.60
CA GLY A 55 29.33 1.59 0.76
C GLY A 55 28.83 0.64 1.84
N ALA A 56 29.02 1.05 3.11
CA ALA A 56 28.71 0.25 4.29
C ALA A 56 27.48 0.77 5.05
N LYS A 57 26.66 1.61 4.42
CA LYS A 57 25.47 2.23 5.01
C LYS A 57 24.26 1.99 4.11
N ALA A 58 23.14 1.63 4.72
CA ALA A 58 21.83 1.68 4.10
C ALA A 58 20.97 2.67 4.89
N TYR A 59 20.51 3.72 4.22
CA TYR A 59 19.97 4.90 4.88
C TYR A 59 18.50 4.73 5.26
N ASP A 60 18.14 5.28 6.43
CA ASP A 60 16.75 5.38 6.85
C ASP A 60 16.07 6.55 6.14
N SER A 61 15.00 6.26 5.40
CA SER A 61 14.22 7.29 4.70
C SER A 61 13.27 8.06 5.61
N MET A 62 13.04 7.61 6.85
CA MET A 62 12.12 8.24 7.81
C MET A 62 12.83 9.01 8.93
N GLY A 63 14.14 8.81 9.10
CA GLY A 63 14.88 9.30 10.26
C GLY A 63 16.39 9.22 10.11
N ALA A 64 17.08 8.97 11.22
CA ALA A 64 18.55 8.91 11.29
C ALA A 64 19.06 7.54 11.78
N ASN A 65 18.21 6.51 11.74
CA ASN A 65 18.53 5.16 12.21
C ASN A 65 19.14 4.31 11.08
N ASP A 66 20.25 4.80 10.50
CA ASP A 66 20.90 4.14 9.37
C ASP A 66 21.43 2.75 9.75
N ALA A 67 21.21 1.78 8.85
CA ALA A 67 21.78 0.45 8.99
C ALA A 67 23.27 0.46 8.56
N THR A 68 24.10 -0.26 9.31
CA THR A 68 25.49 -0.53 8.93
C THR A 68 25.59 -1.91 8.31
N VAL A 69 26.09 -1.97 7.09
CA VAL A 69 26.25 -3.19 6.30
C VAL A 69 27.63 -3.80 6.58
N THR A 70 27.64 -5.10 6.89
CA THR A 70 28.86 -5.87 7.18
C THR A 70 28.92 -7.07 6.26
N ASN A 71 30.03 -7.21 5.53
CA ASN A 71 30.40 -8.30 4.61
C ASN A 71 29.47 -8.54 3.40
N ALA A 72 28.24 -8.05 3.44
CA ALA A 72 27.29 -8.18 2.35
C ALA A 72 27.68 -7.38 1.09
N LEU A 73 27.21 -7.86 -0.07
CA LEU A 73 27.49 -7.26 -1.37
C LEU A 73 26.28 -6.53 -1.93
N TRP A 74 26.50 -5.38 -2.55
CA TRP A 74 25.47 -4.69 -3.31
C TRP A 74 25.27 -5.32 -4.67
N LYS A 75 24.01 -5.49 -5.06
CA LYS A 75 23.58 -6.01 -6.35
C LYS A 75 22.90 -4.94 -7.19
N SER A 76 23.07 -5.04 -8.50
CA SER A 76 22.43 -4.15 -9.46
C SER A 76 20.97 -4.52 -9.67
N GLU A 77 20.22 -3.62 -10.31
CA GLU A 77 18.76 -3.69 -10.41
C GLU A 77 18.24 -4.93 -11.14
N ASP A 78 19.07 -5.52 -12.02
CA ASP A 78 18.78 -6.76 -12.74
C ASP A 78 18.75 -8.01 -11.84
N GLU A 79 19.40 -7.94 -10.67
CA GLU A 79 19.41 -9.02 -9.67
C GLU A 79 18.44 -8.76 -8.50
N CYS A 80 17.70 -7.64 -8.52
CA CYS A 80 16.90 -7.15 -7.40
C CYS A 80 15.42 -6.97 -7.77
N LYS A 81 14.54 -6.93 -6.76
CA LYS A 81 13.08 -6.81 -6.96
C LYS A 81 12.64 -5.38 -7.31
N THR A 82 13.29 -4.40 -6.70
CA THR A 82 13.03 -2.96 -6.85
C THR A 82 14.34 -2.23 -6.57
N GLY A 83 14.76 -1.33 -7.47
CA GLY A 83 16.06 -0.65 -7.31
C GLY A 83 17.20 -1.64 -7.14
N LYS A 84 18.20 -1.29 -6.32
CA LYS A 84 19.30 -2.20 -5.94
C LYS A 84 18.96 -2.95 -4.65
N CYS A 85 19.84 -3.84 -4.22
CA CYS A 85 19.63 -4.63 -3.01
C CYS A 85 20.94 -5.18 -2.43
N LEU A 86 20.88 -5.66 -1.19
CA LEU A 86 21.96 -6.41 -0.55
C LEU A 86 21.81 -7.90 -0.82
N TYR A 87 22.91 -8.53 -1.20
CA TYR A 87 23.07 -9.98 -1.24
C TYR A 87 23.69 -10.43 0.09
N LEU A 88 22.97 -11.32 0.78
CA LEU A 88 23.40 -11.96 2.02
C LEU A 88 23.66 -13.43 1.70
N ASP A 89 24.91 -13.87 1.79
CA ASP A 89 25.32 -15.23 1.41
C ASP A 89 25.00 -16.31 2.47
N GLY A 90 24.54 -15.88 3.65
CA GLY A 90 24.21 -16.73 4.79
C GLY A 90 25.37 -16.99 5.75
N THR A 91 26.56 -16.39 5.55
CA THR A 91 27.77 -16.58 6.36
C THR A 91 28.39 -15.25 6.75
N GLY A 92 27.98 -14.70 7.91
CA GLY A 92 28.61 -13.49 8.47
C GLY A 92 28.19 -12.16 7.81
N ASP A 93 27.26 -12.23 6.86
CA ASP A 93 26.61 -11.08 6.23
C ASP A 93 25.43 -10.58 7.06
N TYR A 94 25.41 -9.28 7.36
CA TYR A 94 24.26 -8.65 8.02
C TYR A 94 24.23 -7.14 7.80
N ALA A 95 23.05 -6.57 8.02
CA ALA A 95 22.87 -5.13 8.20
C ALA A 95 22.33 -4.89 9.62
N SER A 96 23.06 -4.13 10.43
CA SER A 96 22.67 -3.83 11.81
C SER A 96 22.22 -2.39 11.96
N ILE A 97 21.04 -2.19 12.54
CA ILE A 97 20.53 -0.89 12.95
C ILE A 97 20.89 -0.69 14.42
N PRO A 98 21.37 0.50 14.85
CA PRO A 98 21.63 0.78 16.25
C PRO A 98 20.34 0.68 17.08
N ASP A 99 20.47 0.52 18.40
CA ASP A 99 19.32 0.60 19.30
C ASP A 99 18.73 2.02 19.27
N PHE A 100 17.40 2.11 19.24
CA PHE A 100 16.66 3.37 19.23
C PHE A 100 15.41 3.23 20.10
N ALA A 101 15.10 4.30 20.84
CA ALA A 101 13.88 4.35 21.63
C ALA A 101 12.70 4.72 20.73
N LEU A 102 11.60 3.99 20.85
CA LEU A 102 10.30 4.41 20.33
C LEU A 102 9.69 5.34 21.38
N ASP A 103 9.70 6.64 21.13
CA ASP A 103 9.03 7.65 21.96
C ASP A 103 7.50 7.67 21.74
#